data_AF-A0A7D3VXR7-F1
#
_entry.id   AF-A0A7D3VXR7-F1
#
_cell.length_a   1.000
_cell.length_b   1.000
_cell.length_c   1.000
_cell.angle_alpha   90.00
_cell.angle_beta   90.00
_cell.angle_gamma   90.00
#
_symmetry.space_group_name_H-M   'P 1'
#
loop_
_entity.id
_entity.type
_entity.pdbx_description
1 polymer ?
#
loop_
_entity_poly.entity_id
_entity_poly.type
_entity_poly.pdbx_seq_one_letter_code
_entity_poly.pdbx_strand_id
1 'polypeptide(L)'
;MPSPMPAGAGEVADALRAAARLGPYFAITLDADGLGDTGRSQGGTEPAEEADRAWRPLPERDPGRLARLTDLYAERLGTSERRVAASILFQGLASRLWSPVVAAASRGVVPDLSSLHWRWAPGAPIALRLAEPRGHRAADTAEAADLVHDEIITGQLEPLRETLPAFVRLADGLLWGNAASALAGGLNVGPRDGARAALVCALLARPPLAGAGTFGPDGFVRRNCCLYYRVPPGGEMCGDCGLRRPPRRAGGPPPR
;
A
#
# COMPACT_ATOMS: atom_id res chain seq x y z
N MET A 1 13.60 15.38 18.27
CA MET A 1 13.13 14.13 18.87
C MET A 1 14.33 13.18 18.95
N PRO A 2 14.43 12.31 19.97
CA PRO A 2 15.48 11.27 19.97
C PRO A 2 15.37 10.42 18.71
N SER A 3 16.50 9.93 18.20
CA SER A 3 16.51 9.02 17.05
C SER A 3 15.76 7.74 17.38
N PRO A 4 14.96 7.20 16.44
CA PRO A 4 14.20 5.98 16.66
C PRO A 4 15.14 4.81 16.96
N MET A 5 14.79 3.99 17.95
CA MET A 5 15.63 2.87 18.36
C MET A 5 15.69 1.81 17.25
N PRO A 6 16.87 1.29 16.89
CA PRO A 6 16.97 0.26 15.84
C PRO A 6 16.33 -1.07 16.28
N ALA A 7 15.64 -1.73 15.36
CA ALA A 7 15.14 -3.09 15.48
C ALA A 7 16.05 -4.06 14.70
N GLY A 8 16.41 -5.18 15.33
CA GLY A 8 17.28 -6.18 14.72
C GLY A 8 16.54 -7.08 13.72
N ALA A 9 17.31 -7.84 12.93
CA ALA A 9 16.78 -8.68 11.85
C ALA A 9 15.70 -9.68 12.30
N GLY A 10 15.92 -10.35 13.44
CA GLY A 10 14.96 -11.32 13.99
C GLY A 10 13.64 -10.67 14.42
N GLU A 11 13.69 -9.49 15.03
CA GLU A 11 12.51 -8.80 15.52
C GLU A 11 11.60 -8.33 14.38
N VAL A 12 12.18 -7.74 13.34
CA VAL A 12 11.44 -7.32 12.14
C VAL A 12 10.87 -8.54 11.42
N ALA A 13 11.66 -9.62 11.29
CA ALA A 13 11.19 -10.85 10.69
C ALA A 13 9.99 -11.44 11.45
N ASP A 14 10.04 -11.47 12.79
CA ASP A 14 8.96 -11.97 13.61
C ASP A 14 7.70 -11.09 13.53
N ALA A 15 7.86 -9.77 13.47
CA ALA A 15 6.75 -8.84 13.27
C ALA A 15 6.08 -9.03 11.89
N LEU A 16 6.86 -9.18 10.82
CA LEU A 16 6.36 -9.42 9.47
C LEU A 16 5.72 -10.80 9.31
N ARG A 17 6.30 -11.86 9.90
CA ARG A 17 5.68 -13.19 9.96
C ARG A 17 4.38 -13.16 10.77
N ALA A 18 4.31 -12.34 11.82
CA ALA A 18 3.07 -12.14 12.58
C ALA A 18 1.99 -11.44 11.75
N ALA A 19 2.36 -10.40 11.00
CA ALA A 19 1.45 -9.76 10.06
C ALA A 19 0.94 -10.75 9.01
N ALA A 20 1.82 -11.58 8.43
CA ALA A 20 1.48 -12.55 7.40
C ALA A 20 0.37 -13.54 7.80
N ARG A 21 0.19 -13.82 9.10
CA ARG A 21 -0.90 -14.67 9.61
C ARG A 21 -2.30 -14.07 9.40
N LEU A 22 -2.41 -12.76 9.15
CA LEU A 22 -3.67 -12.09 8.83
C LEU A 22 -4.16 -12.41 7.41
N GLY A 23 -3.27 -12.86 6.52
CA GLY A 23 -3.61 -13.28 5.16
C GLY A 23 -2.55 -12.94 4.11
N PRO A 24 -2.76 -13.35 2.85
CA PRO A 24 -1.76 -13.25 1.80
C PRO A 24 -1.38 -11.80 1.43
N TYR A 25 -2.25 -10.82 1.69
CA TYR A 25 -1.96 -9.39 1.52
C TYR A 25 -1.00 -8.82 2.57
N PHE A 26 -0.80 -9.52 3.69
CA PHE A 26 0.09 -9.12 4.79
C PHE A 26 1.44 -9.83 4.75
N ALA A 27 1.68 -10.72 3.79
CA ALA A 27 2.94 -11.45 3.69
C ALA A 27 4.04 -10.60 3.02
N ILE A 28 5.27 -10.67 3.50
CA ILE A 28 6.46 -10.23 2.78
C ILE A 28 7.45 -11.39 2.85
N THR A 29 8.01 -11.81 1.73
CA THR A 29 9.06 -12.83 1.70
C THR A 29 10.35 -12.24 2.28
N LEU A 30 11.02 -12.95 3.18
CA LEU A 30 12.29 -12.51 3.76
C LEU A 30 13.42 -13.39 3.23
N ASP A 31 14.56 -12.80 2.88
CA ASP A 31 15.69 -13.60 2.37
C ASP A 31 16.27 -14.53 3.44
N ALA A 32 16.09 -14.21 4.73
CA ALA A 32 16.42 -15.09 5.85
C ALA A 32 15.63 -16.42 5.86
N ASP A 33 14.53 -16.52 5.10
CA ASP A 33 13.75 -17.75 4.96
C ASP A 33 14.34 -18.70 3.88
N GLY A 34 15.39 -18.27 3.16
CA GLY A 34 16.18 -19.06 2.22
C GLY A 34 17.60 -19.32 2.75
N LEU A 35 17.97 -20.58 2.91
CA LEU A 35 19.32 -21.01 3.28
C LEU A 35 20.41 -20.36 2.41
N GLY A 36 21.47 -19.83 3.05
CA GLY A 36 22.80 -19.72 2.44
C GLY A 36 23.52 -18.42 2.74
N ASP A 37 24.52 -18.49 3.62
CA ASP A 37 25.68 -17.60 3.61
C ASP A 37 26.31 -17.61 2.22
N THR A 38 26.01 -16.62 1.40
CA THR A 38 26.83 -16.26 0.25
C THR A 38 27.26 -14.82 0.44
N GLY A 39 28.58 -14.65 0.59
CA GLY A 39 29.22 -13.40 0.96
C GLY A 39 28.74 -12.21 0.13
N ARG A 40 28.52 -11.10 0.82
CA ARG A 40 28.29 -9.77 0.23
C ARG A 40 29.33 -9.47 -0.83
N SER A 41 28.90 -9.47 -2.09
CA SER A 41 29.58 -8.81 -3.19
C SER A 41 29.11 -7.35 -3.19
N GLN A 42 30.00 -6.42 -2.86
CA GLN A 42 29.74 -5.00 -3.07
C GLN A 42 29.69 -4.74 -4.59
N GLY A 43 28.50 -4.46 -5.11
CA GLY A 43 28.32 -3.88 -6.45
C GLY A 43 27.84 -4.81 -7.57
N GLY A 44 27.13 -5.90 -7.26
CA GLY A 44 26.47 -6.77 -8.25
C GLY A 44 24.97 -6.96 -7.97
N THR A 45 24.21 -7.35 -9.01
CA THR A 45 22.81 -7.78 -8.94
C THR A 45 22.56 -8.69 -7.73
N GLU A 46 21.53 -8.42 -6.93
CA GLU A 46 21.23 -9.19 -5.72
C GLU A 46 21.02 -10.68 -6.05
N PRO A 47 21.47 -11.64 -5.21
CA PRO A 47 21.48 -13.08 -5.53
C PRO A 47 20.12 -13.63 -5.99
N ALA A 48 19.03 -13.04 -5.49
CA ALA A 48 17.67 -13.45 -5.81
C ALA A 48 17.07 -12.77 -7.06
N GLU A 49 17.65 -11.65 -7.54
CA GLU A 49 17.37 -11.12 -8.89
C GLU A 49 18.13 -11.90 -9.97
N GLU A 50 19.28 -12.46 -9.60
CA GLU A 50 20.07 -13.35 -10.44
C GLU A 50 19.40 -14.73 -10.60
N ALA A 51 18.71 -15.22 -9.56
CA ALA A 51 17.92 -16.46 -9.58
C ALA A 51 16.52 -16.31 -10.23
N ASP A 52 15.85 -15.18 -10.06
CA ASP A 52 14.61 -14.83 -10.78
C ASP A 52 14.64 -13.37 -11.21
N ARG A 53 14.91 -13.16 -12.50
CA ARG A 53 14.95 -11.85 -13.14
C ARG A 53 13.59 -11.15 -13.18
N ALA A 54 12.53 -11.64 -12.55
CA ALA A 54 11.28 -10.91 -12.39
C ALA A 54 11.22 -10.06 -11.11
N TRP A 55 12.11 -10.30 -10.12
CA TRP A 55 12.24 -9.42 -8.96
C TRP A 55 12.96 -8.13 -9.32
N ARG A 56 12.47 -7.02 -8.78
CA ARG A 56 13.00 -5.68 -9.01
C ARG A 56 12.95 -4.85 -7.74
N PRO A 57 13.79 -3.80 -7.60
CA PRO A 57 13.66 -2.85 -6.51
C PRO A 57 12.32 -2.10 -6.57
N LEU A 58 11.77 -1.74 -5.42
CA LEU A 58 10.65 -0.82 -5.26
C LEU A 58 11.16 0.44 -4.52
N PRO A 59 10.78 1.66 -4.94
CA PRO A 59 9.80 1.99 -5.97
C PRO A 59 10.34 1.84 -7.40
N GLU A 60 9.48 1.42 -8.32
CA GLU A 60 9.79 1.43 -9.75
C GLU A 60 9.79 2.87 -10.26
N ARG A 61 10.92 3.29 -10.84
CA ARG A 61 11.13 4.65 -11.36
C ARG A 61 11.20 4.69 -12.89
N ASP A 62 11.15 3.55 -13.58
CA ASP A 62 11.11 3.49 -15.03
C ASP A 62 9.66 3.62 -15.54
N PRO A 63 9.33 4.72 -16.25
CA PRO A 63 7.96 4.95 -16.73
C PRO A 63 7.54 3.93 -17.79
N GLY A 64 8.46 3.39 -18.57
CA GLY A 64 8.18 2.37 -19.58
C GLY A 64 7.80 1.03 -18.94
N ARG A 65 8.44 0.65 -17.84
CA ARG A 65 8.07 -0.55 -17.06
C ARG A 65 6.71 -0.38 -16.40
N LEU A 66 6.45 0.74 -15.73
CA LEU A 66 5.14 1.01 -15.14
C LEU A 66 4.02 1.09 -16.19
N ALA A 67 4.30 1.66 -17.37
CA ALA A 67 3.34 1.68 -18.47
C ALA A 67 2.99 0.26 -18.95
N ARG A 68 4.00 -0.60 -19.19
CA ARG A 68 3.76 -2.00 -19.59
C ARG A 68 2.99 -2.78 -18.53
N LEU A 69 3.35 -2.61 -17.25
CA LEU A 69 2.61 -3.24 -16.16
C LEU A 69 1.16 -2.75 -16.12
N THR A 70 0.93 -1.46 -16.31
CA THR A 70 -0.41 -0.87 -16.36
C THR A 70 -1.24 -1.47 -17.49
N ASP A 71 -0.64 -1.68 -18.67
CA ASP A 71 -1.31 -2.30 -19.82
C ASP A 71 -1.70 -3.75 -19.53
N LEU A 72 -0.79 -4.54 -18.96
CA LEU A 72 -1.10 -5.91 -18.55
C LEU A 72 -2.18 -5.96 -17.46
N TYR A 73 -2.22 -4.96 -16.57
CA TYR A 73 -3.28 -4.81 -15.58
C TYR A 73 -4.61 -4.40 -16.23
N ALA A 74 -4.58 -3.59 -17.30
CA ALA A 74 -5.75 -3.20 -18.07
C ALA A 74 -6.37 -4.40 -18.79
N GLU A 75 -5.55 -5.24 -19.41
CA GLU A 75 -5.96 -6.51 -20.01
C GLU A 75 -6.65 -7.42 -18.98
N ARG A 76 -6.04 -7.59 -17.80
CA ARG A 76 -6.63 -8.37 -16.69
C ARG A 76 -7.99 -7.83 -16.24
N LEU A 77 -8.14 -6.51 -16.18
CA LEU A 77 -9.40 -5.85 -15.82
C LEU A 77 -10.40 -5.81 -16.99
N GLY A 78 -10.00 -6.21 -18.19
CA GLY A 78 -10.82 -6.12 -19.40
C GLY A 78 -11.14 -4.68 -19.82
N THR A 79 -10.36 -3.69 -19.39
CA THR A 79 -10.61 -2.27 -19.69
C THR A 79 -9.69 -1.74 -20.78
N SER A 80 -10.23 -0.94 -21.70
CA SER A 80 -9.44 -0.15 -22.66
C SER A 80 -8.94 1.17 -22.05
N GLU A 81 -9.37 1.51 -20.83
CA GLU A 81 -9.05 2.78 -20.20
C GLU A 81 -7.82 2.65 -19.31
N ARG A 82 -6.64 2.95 -19.87
CA ARG A 82 -5.35 2.90 -19.17
C ARG A 82 -5.36 3.63 -17.82
N ARG A 83 -6.09 4.74 -17.69
CA ARG A 83 -6.23 5.49 -16.41
C ARG A 83 -6.96 4.70 -15.31
N VAL A 84 -7.92 3.85 -15.68
CA VAL A 84 -8.64 2.99 -14.73
C VAL A 84 -7.68 1.92 -14.20
N ALA A 85 -6.93 1.28 -15.10
CA ALA A 85 -5.90 0.31 -14.74
C ALA A 85 -4.81 0.91 -13.86
N ALA A 86 -4.27 2.09 -14.21
CA ALA A 86 -3.26 2.78 -13.42
C ALA A 86 -3.76 3.16 -12.02
N SER A 87 -5.00 3.67 -11.92
CA SER A 87 -5.64 3.99 -10.65
C SER A 87 -5.73 2.78 -9.71
N ILE A 88 -6.21 1.64 -10.24
CA ILE A 88 -6.41 0.41 -9.47
C ILE A 88 -5.06 -0.26 -9.15
N LEU A 89 -4.10 -0.24 -10.08
CA LEU A 89 -2.74 -0.71 -9.84
C LEU A 89 -2.08 0.04 -8.70
N PHE A 90 -2.14 1.38 -8.70
CA PHE A 90 -1.61 2.21 -7.62
C PHE A 90 -2.29 1.90 -6.28
N GLN A 91 -3.62 1.73 -6.27
CA GLN A 91 -4.36 1.32 -5.07
C GLN A 91 -3.92 -0.06 -4.56
N GLY A 92 -3.71 -1.01 -5.47
CA GLY A 92 -3.24 -2.36 -5.14
C GLY A 92 -1.83 -2.35 -4.54
N LEU A 93 -0.92 -1.55 -5.11
CA LEU A 93 0.43 -1.35 -4.57
C LEU A 93 0.39 -0.71 -3.18
N ALA A 94 -0.39 0.35 -3.00
CA ALA A 94 -0.57 0.99 -1.70
C ALA A 94 -1.11 0.01 -0.65
N SER A 95 -2.14 -0.78 -1.00
CA SER A 95 -2.68 -1.82 -0.12
C SER A 95 -1.62 -2.85 0.27
N ARG A 96 -0.76 -3.23 -0.68
CA ARG A 96 0.27 -4.24 -0.45
C ARG A 96 1.43 -3.76 0.41
N LEU A 97 1.72 -2.46 0.40
CA LEU A 97 2.66 -1.79 1.30
C LEU A 97 2.05 -1.60 2.69
N TRP A 98 0.85 -1.03 2.77
CA TRP A 98 0.19 -0.73 4.05
C TRP A 98 -0.04 -1.97 4.90
N SER A 99 -0.55 -3.04 4.30
CA SER A 99 -1.00 -4.23 5.06
C SER A 99 0.09 -4.80 5.99
N PRO A 100 1.24 -5.27 5.50
CA PRO A 100 2.29 -5.83 6.35
C PRO A 100 2.90 -4.79 7.32
N VAL A 101 3.18 -3.58 6.84
CA VAL A 101 3.92 -2.57 7.59
C VAL A 101 3.09 -2.00 8.74
N VAL A 102 1.82 -1.66 8.50
CA VAL A 102 0.91 -1.15 9.55
C VAL A 102 0.62 -2.23 10.60
N ALA A 103 0.53 -3.50 10.19
CA ALA A 103 0.35 -4.61 11.12
C ALA A 103 1.61 -4.92 11.96
N ALA A 104 2.81 -4.74 11.41
CA ALA A 104 4.05 -4.82 12.17
C ALA A 104 4.19 -3.62 13.12
N ALA A 105 3.91 -2.42 12.62
CA ALA A 105 4.02 -1.17 13.37
C ALA A 105 3.02 -1.07 14.51
N SER A 106 1.82 -1.65 14.39
CA SER A 106 0.86 -1.76 15.51
C SER A 106 1.38 -2.64 16.66
N ARG A 107 2.45 -3.41 16.42
CA ARG A 107 3.17 -4.21 17.41
C ARG A 107 4.49 -3.56 17.85
N GLY A 108 4.72 -2.30 17.46
CA GLY A 108 5.88 -1.50 17.86
C GLY A 108 7.11 -1.64 16.97
N VAL A 109 7.02 -2.30 15.81
CA VAL A 109 8.16 -2.52 14.89
C VAL A 109 7.83 -2.00 13.50
N VAL A 110 8.60 -1.02 13.02
CA VAL A 110 8.48 -0.47 11.67
C VAL A 110 9.63 -0.99 10.81
N PRO A 111 9.36 -1.80 9.77
CA PRO A 111 10.39 -2.27 8.84
C PRO A 111 10.96 -1.11 8.00
N ASP A 112 12.26 -1.10 7.81
CA ASP A 112 12.95 -0.28 6.79
C ASP A 112 12.71 -0.93 5.42
N LEU A 113 12.22 -0.15 4.45
CA LEU A 113 11.85 -0.62 3.11
C LEU A 113 12.89 -0.28 2.03
N SER A 114 14.09 0.16 2.40
CA SER A 114 15.17 0.51 1.47
C SER A 114 15.66 -0.68 0.62
N SER A 115 15.54 -1.91 1.14
CA SER A 115 15.87 -3.15 0.44
C SER A 115 14.63 -3.87 -0.14
N LEU A 116 13.51 -3.16 -0.27
CA LEU A 116 12.25 -3.73 -0.74
C LEU A 116 12.31 -4.04 -2.23
N HIS A 117 11.93 -5.26 -2.55
CA HIS A 117 11.76 -5.74 -3.91
C HIS A 117 10.31 -6.16 -4.15
N TRP A 118 9.89 -6.06 -5.40
CA TRP A 118 8.58 -6.51 -5.83
C TRP A 118 8.69 -7.39 -7.07
N ARG A 119 7.66 -8.21 -7.26
CA ARG A 119 7.47 -9.00 -8.46
C ARG A 119 5.99 -8.99 -8.82
N TRP A 120 5.74 -8.82 -10.11
CA TRP A 120 4.40 -8.98 -10.66
C TRP A 120 4.43 -9.95 -11.83
N ALA A 121 3.43 -10.82 -11.88
CA ALA A 121 3.17 -11.70 -13.02
C ALA A 121 1.69 -11.64 -13.39
N PRO A 122 1.33 -11.80 -14.68
CA PRO A 122 -0.05 -11.90 -15.10
C PRO A 122 -0.82 -12.95 -14.27
N GLY A 123 -2.00 -12.59 -13.79
CA GLY A 123 -2.84 -13.47 -12.96
C GLY A 123 -2.41 -13.63 -11.50
N ALA A 124 -1.19 -13.22 -11.12
CA ALA A 124 -0.71 -13.30 -9.75
C ALA A 124 -0.98 -12.00 -8.95
N PRO A 125 -1.08 -12.08 -7.61
CA PRO A 125 -0.94 -10.91 -6.75
C PRO A 125 0.47 -10.31 -6.85
N ILE A 126 0.61 -9.02 -6.52
CA ILE A 126 1.93 -8.41 -6.32
C ILE A 126 2.60 -9.11 -5.13
N ALA A 127 3.79 -9.64 -5.37
CA ALA A 127 4.64 -10.22 -4.33
C ALA A 127 5.67 -9.18 -3.87
N LEU A 128 5.94 -9.16 -2.56
CA LEU A 128 6.96 -8.32 -1.94
C LEU A 128 8.02 -9.19 -1.30
N ARG A 129 9.27 -8.76 -1.39
CA ARG A 129 10.44 -9.38 -0.75
C ARG A 129 11.27 -8.31 -0.07
N LEU A 130 11.72 -8.58 1.15
CA LEU A 130 12.62 -7.70 1.89
C LEU A 130 13.95 -8.44 2.11
N ALA A 131 15.00 -7.94 1.45
CA ALA A 131 16.30 -8.59 1.46
C ALA A 131 17.01 -8.41 2.81
N GLU A 132 16.94 -7.19 3.35
CA GLU A 132 17.45 -6.87 4.68
C GLU A 132 16.29 -6.54 5.62
N PRO A 133 15.83 -7.49 6.47
CA PRO A 133 14.72 -7.24 7.38
C PRO A 133 15.17 -6.42 8.59
N ARG A 134 15.61 -5.18 8.40
CA ARG A 134 15.97 -4.22 9.47
C ARG A 134 14.85 -3.20 9.65
N GLY A 135 14.94 -2.37 10.68
CA GLY A 135 13.94 -1.35 10.93
C GLY A 135 14.13 -0.65 12.26
N HIS A 136 13.02 -0.14 12.80
CA HIS A 136 12.98 0.67 13.99
C HIS A 136 11.90 0.20 14.97
N ARG A 137 12.17 0.31 16.27
CA ARG A 137 11.16 0.24 17.31
C ARG A 137 10.49 1.60 17.44
N ALA A 138 9.18 1.61 17.55
CA ALA A 138 8.41 2.80 17.89
C ALA A 138 7.99 2.75 19.35
N ALA A 139 8.22 3.84 20.09
CA ALA A 139 7.84 3.96 21.50
C ALA A 139 6.34 4.16 21.67
N ASP A 140 5.68 4.83 20.72
CA ASP A 140 4.24 5.08 20.74
C ASP A 140 3.63 5.13 19.33
N THR A 141 2.30 5.33 19.27
CA THR A 141 1.56 5.41 18.00
C THR A 141 1.96 6.62 17.16
N ALA A 142 2.33 7.75 17.75
CA ALA A 142 2.70 8.94 16.99
C ALA A 142 4.02 8.71 16.26
N GLU A 143 5.03 8.21 16.98
CA GLU A 143 6.33 7.84 16.41
C GLU A 143 6.20 6.73 15.36
N ALA A 144 5.42 5.67 15.65
CA ALA A 144 5.16 4.61 14.67
C ALA A 144 4.57 5.18 13.38
N ALA A 145 3.66 6.14 13.52
CA ALA A 145 2.97 6.71 12.40
C ALA A 145 3.84 7.73 11.62
N ASP A 146 4.83 8.36 12.24
CA ASP A 146 5.84 9.17 11.52
C ASP A 146 6.78 8.24 10.72
N LEU A 147 7.32 7.20 11.36
CA LEU A 147 8.20 6.23 10.69
C LEU A 147 7.51 5.52 9.51
N VAL A 148 6.27 5.05 9.71
CA VAL A 148 5.50 4.40 8.64
C VAL A 148 5.16 5.38 7.51
N HIS A 149 4.96 6.65 7.82
CA HIS A 149 4.74 7.69 6.81
C HIS A 149 6.01 7.89 5.98
N ASP A 150 7.17 8.06 6.60
CA ASP A 150 8.46 8.19 5.90
C ASP A 150 8.74 6.98 5.01
N GLU A 151 8.58 5.76 5.54
CA GLU A 151 8.85 4.53 4.80
C GLU A 151 7.92 4.32 3.60
N ILE A 152 6.62 4.58 3.74
CA ILE A 152 5.64 4.26 2.67
C ILE A 152 5.28 5.46 1.82
N ILE A 153 4.93 6.61 2.42
CA ILE A 153 4.57 7.79 1.64
C ILE A 153 5.80 8.29 0.90
N THR A 154 6.84 8.67 1.63
CA THR A 154 8.02 9.31 1.05
C THR A 154 8.93 8.29 0.35
N GLY A 155 9.18 7.14 0.98
CA GLY A 155 10.06 6.11 0.42
C GLY A 155 9.51 5.42 -0.84
N GLN A 156 8.19 5.25 -0.94
CA GLN A 156 7.59 4.35 -1.96
C GLN A 156 6.52 5.02 -2.83
N LEU A 157 5.47 5.59 -2.22
CA LEU A 157 4.29 6.04 -2.96
C LEU A 157 4.49 7.37 -3.70
N GLU A 158 5.24 8.32 -3.12
CA GLU A 158 5.59 9.58 -3.79
C GLU A 158 6.41 9.33 -5.08
N PRO A 159 7.49 8.54 -5.07
CA PRO A 159 8.23 8.19 -6.29
C PRO A 159 7.38 7.49 -7.36
N LEU A 160 6.50 6.57 -6.96
CA LEU A 160 5.56 5.93 -7.87
C LEU A 160 4.60 6.94 -8.49
N ARG A 161 4.02 7.82 -7.66
CA ARG A 161 3.13 8.90 -8.10
C ARG A 161 3.83 9.85 -9.07
N GLU A 162 5.10 10.18 -8.86
CA GLU A 162 5.89 11.07 -9.72
C GLU A 162 6.20 10.46 -11.09
N THR A 163 6.24 9.13 -11.17
CA THR A 163 6.53 8.41 -12.43
C THR A 163 5.28 8.28 -13.33
N LEU A 164 4.08 8.20 -12.75
CA LEU A 164 2.82 8.00 -13.50
C LEU A 164 2.52 9.07 -14.58
N PRO A 165 2.70 10.38 -14.33
CA PRO A 165 2.41 11.43 -15.31
C PRO A 165 3.15 11.30 -16.64
N ALA A 166 4.25 10.54 -16.69
CA ALA A 166 5.01 10.30 -17.91
C ALA A 166 4.21 9.50 -18.97
N PHE A 167 3.17 8.75 -18.59
CA PHE A 167 2.41 7.91 -19.52
C PHE A 167 0.89 7.91 -19.28
N VAL A 168 0.40 8.45 -18.16
CA VAL A 168 -1.03 8.50 -17.87
C VAL A 168 -1.41 9.75 -17.07
N ARG A 169 -2.53 10.37 -17.41
CA ARG A 169 -3.08 11.51 -16.65
C ARG A 169 -4.03 11.02 -15.57
N LEU A 170 -3.67 11.27 -14.32
CA LEU A 170 -4.50 11.03 -13.13
C LEU A 170 -4.50 12.28 -12.24
N ALA A 171 -5.59 12.51 -11.52
CA ALA A 171 -5.65 13.57 -10.52
C ALA A 171 -4.95 13.11 -9.24
N ASP A 172 -4.16 13.97 -8.61
CA ASP A 172 -3.45 13.63 -7.36
C ASP A 172 -4.41 13.20 -6.25
N GLY A 173 -5.53 13.90 -6.09
CA GLY A 173 -6.55 13.55 -5.10
C GLY A 173 -7.17 12.16 -5.33
N LEU A 174 -7.17 11.65 -6.57
CA LEU A 174 -7.58 10.28 -6.85
C LEU A 174 -6.54 9.28 -6.35
N LEU A 175 -5.25 9.51 -6.60
CA LEU A 175 -4.17 8.61 -6.17
C LEU A 175 -4.10 8.55 -4.63
N TRP A 176 -4.09 9.70 -3.97
CA TRP A 176 -4.06 9.77 -2.51
C TRP A 176 -5.37 9.31 -1.87
N GLY A 177 -6.50 9.52 -2.54
CA GLY A 177 -7.78 8.89 -2.18
C GLY A 177 -7.70 7.36 -2.18
N ASN A 178 -7.13 6.78 -3.23
CA ASN A 178 -6.92 5.34 -3.33
C ASN A 178 -5.95 4.84 -2.24
N ALA A 179 -4.85 5.54 -1.97
CA ALA A 179 -3.92 5.19 -0.90
C ALA A 179 -4.58 5.24 0.49
N ALA A 180 -5.41 6.25 0.76
CA ALA A 180 -6.16 6.38 2.01
C ALA A 180 -7.21 5.26 2.18
N SER A 181 -7.92 4.92 1.10
CA SER A 181 -8.87 3.79 1.10
C SER A 181 -8.17 2.45 1.30
N ALA A 182 -7.01 2.24 0.65
CA ALA A 182 -6.19 1.06 0.86
C ALA A 182 -5.74 0.92 2.33
N LEU A 183 -5.29 2.02 2.95
CA LEU A 183 -4.91 2.06 4.35
C LEU A 183 -6.09 1.74 5.28
N ALA A 184 -7.24 2.39 5.07
CA ALA A 184 -8.44 2.15 5.87
C ALA A 184 -8.97 0.72 5.71
N GLY A 185 -8.93 0.17 4.49
CA GLY A 185 -9.36 -1.19 4.17
C GLY A 185 -8.58 -2.26 4.92
N GLY A 186 -7.34 -1.99 5.34
CA GLY A 186 -6.54 -2.89 6.18
C GLY A 186 -7.18 -3.23 7.53
N LEU A 187 -8.09 -2.38 8.03
CA LEU A 187 -8.85 -2.63 9.27
C LEU A 187 -9.95 -3.69 9.11
N ASN A 188 -10.34 -4.01 7.87
CA ASN A 188 -11.39 -4.99 7.58
C ASN A 188 -10.85 -6.44 7.57
N VAL A 189 -9.55 -6.64 7.78
CA VAL A 189 -8.90 -7.96 7.71
C VAL A 189 -8.35 -8.37 9.07
N GLY A 190 -8.71 -9.58 9.51
CA GLY A 190 -8.29 -10.15 10.79
C GLY A 190 -9.04 -9.58 12.00
N PRO A 191 -8.59 -9.89 13.23
CA PRO A 191 -9.26 -9.44 14.44
C PRO A 191 -9.20 -7.91 14.59
N ARG A 192 -10.16 -7.37 15.33
CA ARG A 192 -10.14 -5.96 15.75
C ARG A 192 -8.91 -5.72 16.60
N ASP A 193 -8.15 -4.68 16.25
CA ASP A 193 -6.92 -4.29 16.91
C ASP A 193 -6.94 -2.77 17.12
N GLY A 194 -7.00 -2.34 18.38
CA GLY A 194 -7.07 -0.93 18.75
C GLY A 194 -5.80 -0.15 18.41
N ALA A 195 -4.62 -0.77 18.53
CA ALA A 195 -3.35 -0.14 18.18
C ALA A 195 -3.26 0.06 16.66
N ARG A 196 -3.68 -0.95 15.89
CA ARG A 196 -3.76 -0.86 14.42
C ARG A 196 -4.75 0.21 13.97
N ALA A 197 -5.93 0.29 14.61
CA ALA A 197 -6.92 1.32 14.32
C ALA A 197 -6.40 2.73 14.66
N ALA A 198 -5.75 2.91 15.81
CA ALA A 198 -5.16 4.19 16.21
C ALA A 198 -4.07 4.63 15.22
N LEU A 199 -3.21 3.70 14.79
CA LEU A 199 -2.17 3.96 13.79
C LEU A 199 -2.75 4.36 12.43
N VAL A 200 -3.77 3.65 11.94
CA VAL A 200 -4.48 4.01 10.69
C VAL A 200 -5.08 5.41 10.78
N CYS A 201 -5.73 5.76 11.89
CA CYS A 201 -6.28 7.10 12.10
C CYS A 201 -5.18 8.18 12.13
N ALA A 202 -4.06 7.92 12.79
CA ALA A 202 -2.92 8.85 12.85
C ALA A 202 -2.32 9.09 11.46
N LEU A 203 -2.13 8.04 10.66
CA LEU A 203 -1.64 8.14 9.29
C LEU A 203 -2.61 8.90 8.36
N LEU A 204 -3.92 8.64 8.47
CA LEU A 204 -4.95 9.33 7.68
C LEU A 204 -5.07 10.83 8.02
N ALA A 205 -4.63 11.24 9.22
CA ALA A 205 -4.60 12.64 9.62
C ALA A 205 -3.40 13.41 9.03
N ARG A 206 -2.41 12.74 8.43
CA ARG A 206 -1.23 13.37 7.84
C ARG A 206 -1.38 13.62 6.33
N PRO A 207 -0.85 14.73 5.78
CA PRO A 207 -0.69 14.88 4.34
C PRO A 207 0.17 13.74 3.75
N PRO A 208 -0.05 13.31 2.50
CA PRO A 208 -1.08 13.77 1.57
C PRO A 208 -2.45 13.06 1.74
N LEU A 209 -2.61 12.21 2.76
CA LEU A 209 -3.84 11.47 3.02
C LEU A 209 -4.91 12.31 3.74
N ALA A 210 -4.50 13.36 4.45
CA ALA A 210 -5.38 14.25 5.19
C ALA A 210 -6.51 14.79 4.29
N GLY A 211 -7.75 14.53 4.70
CA GLY A 211 -8.94 14.99 3.98
C GLY A 211 -9.32 14.15 2.76
N ALA A 212 -8.63 13.05 2.47
CA ALA A 212 -8.95 12.15 1.35
C ALA A 212 -10.24 11.33 1.57
N GLY A 213 -10.69 11.22 2.82
CA GLY A 213 -11.92 10.53 3.20
C GLY A 213 -12.21 10.66 4.69
N THR A 214 -13.28 10.02 5.13
CA THR A 214 -13.72 10.02 6.54
C THR A 214 -14.35 8.68 6.90
N PHE A 215 -14.15 8.22 8.14
CA PHE A 215 -14.93 7.10 8.67
C PHE A 215 -16.35 7.55 8.99
N GLY A 216 -17.33 6.84 8.44
CA GLY A 216 -18.75 6.94 8.79
C GLY A 216 -19.25 5.64 9.44
N PRO A 217 -20.58 5.54 9.67
CA PRO A 217 -21.19 4.37 10.32
C PRO A 217 -20.91 3.05 9.59
N ASP A 218 -20.84 3.10 8.25
CA ASP A 218 -20.66 1.93 7.38
C ASP A 218 -19.19 1.70 6.98
N GLY A 219 -18.25 2.42 7.61
CA GLY A 219 -16.82 2.34 7.30
C GLY A 219 -16.26 3.59 6.61
N PHE A 220 -15.11 3.45 5.95
CA PHE A 220 -14.41 4.56 5.34
C PHE A 220 -15.05 4.99 4.01
N VAL A 221 -15.23 6.30 3.81
CA VAL A 221 -15.76 6.85 2.57
C VAL A 221 -14.77 7.88 2.02
N ARG A 222 -14.32 7.68 0.77
CA ARG A 222 -13.45 8.63 0.08
C ARG A 222 -14.20 9.88 -0.36
N ARG A 223 -13.48 11.00 -0.49
CA ARG A 223 -13.98 12.23 -1.17
C ARG A 223 -13.75 12.22 -2.67
N ASN A 224 -13.05 11.20 -3.18
CA ASN A 224 -12.62 11.10 -4.58
C ASN A 224 -13.05 9.75 -5.18
N CYS A 225 -13.28 9.73 -6.48
CA CYS A 225 -13.61 8.51 -7.21
C CYS A 225 -12.34 7.74 -7.58
N CYS A 226 -12.29 6.43 -7.28
CA CYS A 226 -11.19 5.53 -7.65
C CYS A 226 -11.26 5.01 -9.11
N LEU A 227 -12.30 5.39 -9.85
CA LEU A 227 -12.63 4.91 -11.21
C LEU A 227 -13.02 3.43 -11.33
N TYR A 228 -13.07 2.66 -10.24
CA TYR A 228 -13.43 1.23 -10.28
C TYR A 228 -14.76 0.96 -11.01
N TYR A 229 -15.75 1.84 -10.87
CA TYR A 229 -17.06 1.72 -11.53
C TYR A 229 -17.00 1.69 -13.06
N ARG A 230 -15.84 2.00 -13.65
CA ARG A 230 -15.59 2.00 -15.10
C ARG A 230 -14.92 0.71 -15.58
N VAL A 231 -14.54 -0.19 -14.69
CA VAL A 231 -14.06 -1.54 -15.05
C VAL A 231 -15.23 -2.31 -15.68
N PRO A 232 -15.08 -2.86 -16.90
CA PRO A 232 -16.15 -3.58 -17.59
C PRO A 232 -16.71 -4.77 -16.78
N PRO A 233 -18.01 -5.06 -16.89
CA PRO A 233 -19.01 -4.39 -17.74
C PRO A 233 -19.40 -2.97 -17.28
N GLY A 234 -18.89 -2.52 -16.14
CA GLY A 234 -19.16 -1.21 -15.56
C GLY A 234 -20.33 -1.22 -14.57
N GLY A 235 -20.45 -0.17 -13.78
CA GLY A 235 -21.60 0.08 -12.89
C GLY A 235 -21.42 -0.39 -11.44
N GLU A 236 -20.46 -1.28 -11.15
CA GLU A 236 -20.18 -1.71 -9.78
C GLU A 236 -19.43 -0.64 -8.98
N MET A 237 -19.93 -0.29 -7.81
CA MET A 237 -19.31 0.70 -6.94
C MET A 237 -18.42 0.01 -5.91
N CYS A 238 -17.16 0.41 -5.81
CA CYS A 238 -16.26 -0.07 -4.75
C CYS A 238 -16.82 0.22 -3.35
N GLY A 239 -16.29 -0.47 -2.32
CA GLY A 239 -16.71 -0.33 -0.92
C GLY A 239 -16.71 1.12 -0.43
N ASP A 240 -15.62 1.86 -0.71
CA ASP A 240 -15.42 3.22 -0.16
C ASP A 240 -15.83 4.32 -1.15
N CYS A 241 -16.80 4.03 -2.04
CA CYS A 241 -17.11 4.90 -3.16
C CYS A 241 -17.75 6.22 -2.73
N GLY A 242 -17.04 7.35 -2.89
CA GLY A 242 -17.58 8.69 -2.64
C GLY A 242 -18.72 9.13 -3.57
N LEU A 243 -19.00 8.37 -4.63
CA LEU A 243 -20.16 8.58 -5.51
C LEU A 243 -21.43 7.87 -5.00
N ARG A 244 -21.32 6.98 -3.99
CA ARG A 244 -22.51 6.43 -3.32
C ARG A 244 -23.22 7.59 -2.65
N ARG A 245 -24.44 7.90 -3.09
CA ARG A 245 -25.27 8.87 -2.39
C ARG A 245 -25.46 8.39 -0.95
N PRO A 246 -25.31 9.25 0.07
CA PRO A 246 -25.88 8.95 1.37
C PRO A 246 -27.38 8.69 1.17
N PRO A 247 -28.01 7.75 1.90
CA PRO A 247 -29.46 7.64 1.89
C PRO A 247 -30.05 9.03 2.14
N ARG A 248 -30.98 9.46 1.26
CA ARG A 248 -31.65 10.76 1.41
C ARG A 248 -32.18 10.81 2.84
N ARG A 249 -31.82 11.85 3.61
CA ARG A 249 -32.50 12.11 4.89
C ARG A 249 -33.98 12.21 4.58
N ALA A 250 -34.78 11.28 5.08
CA ALA A 250 -36.23 11.43 5.10
C ALA A 250 -36.52 12.62 6.03
N GLY A 251 -36.83 13.78 5.47
CA GLY A 251 -37.08 14.98 6.27
C GLY A 251 -36.73 16.28 5.56
N GLY A 252 -37.43 16.57 4.46
CA GLY A 252 -37.70 17.95 4.07
C GLY A 252 -39.18 18.21 4.32
N PRO A 253 -39.59 19.34 4.93
CA PRO A 253 -41.01 19.64 5.12
C PRO A 253 -41.69 19.81 3.76
N PRO A 254 -42.99 19.49 3.64
CA PRO A 254 -43.72 19.72 2.40
C PRO A 254 -43.70 21.21 2.04
N PRO A 255 -43.65 21.56 0.74
CA PRO A 255 -43.66 22.96 0.32
C PRO A 255 -44.96 23.64 0.78
N ARG A 256 -44.82 24.88 1.26
CA ARG A 256 -45.93 25.83 1.42
C ARG A 256 -46.05 26.67 0.16
#